data_AF-A0A4Z0A1G9-F1
#
_entry.id   AF-A0A4Z0A1G9-F1
#
_cell.length_a   1.000
_cell.length_b   1.000
_cell.length_c   1.000
_cell.angle_alpha   90.00
_cell.angle_beta   90.00
_cell.angle_gamma   90.00
#
_symmetry.space_group_name_H-M   'P 1'
#
loop_
_entity.id
_entity.type
_entity.pdbx_description
1 polymer ?
#
loop_
_entity_poly.entity_id
_entity_poly.type
_entity_poly.pdbx_seq_one_letter_code
_entity_poly.pdbx_strand_id
1 'polypeptide(L)'
;MPRADQSGGLHLPLSLSLGMQAMSPSLGEQQHNLQNVSSRNAGHTTGYLTASGGSLSATPSRLPTTTAFIESNQALQVLREADHHTLVYSRNPVYGALLQEKEELKIQVAALSTVNTALKQVNQPATFFTKREESSPPAAGTMFHDTSSKTLLPRAEILMPLLAADHPQILYWKVETYRSEKKKRKRLASLNGAPGKKGKQHAAKGKNIMMWYIQDDSGKKINGHRATDIRGLARAIFEQLLRAGEAPVVWSEIACDAQEFYYSEMCRRYPEL
;
A
#
# COMPACT_ATOMS: atom_id res chain seq x y z
N MET A 1 30.03 21.19 49.35
CA MET A 1 30.91 20.19 50.00
C MET A 1 29.98 19.25 50.78
N PRO A 2 30.00 17.92 50.56
CA PRO A 2 31.10 17.09 50.10
C PRO A 2 30.96 16.48 48.70
N ARG A 3 32.10 16.00 48.19
CA ARG A 3 32.36 15.18 46.99
C ARG A 3 32.07 13.71 47.26
N ALA A 4 31.81 12.93 46.22
CA ALA A 4 32.58 11.73 45.81
C ALA A 4 31.70 10.84 44.90
N ASP A 5 32.04 10.65 43.63
CA ASP A 5 33.02 9.66 43.11
C ASP A 5 32.42 8.25 43.00
N GLN A 6 32.25 7.73 41.77
CA GLN A 6 33.03 6.60 41.27
C GLN A 6 32.49 6.04 39.95
N SER A 7 33.33 6.21 38.94
CA SER A 7 33.50 5.34 37.78
C SER A 7 33.60 3.85 38.16
N GLY A 8 32.86 3.00 37.45
CA GLY A 8 33.04 1.55 37.48
C GLY A 8 32.98 0.99 36.06
N GLY A 9 34.04 1.20 35.28
CA GLY A 9 34.30 0.40 34.10
C GLY A 9 34.73 -1.00 34.54
N LEU A 10 34.07 -2.03 34.02
CA LEU A 10 34.58 -3.39 34.08
C LEU A 10 34.69 -3.98 32.67
N HIS A 11 35.92 -4.44 32.48
CA HIS A 11 36.54 -5.00 31.31
C HIS A 11 36.19 -6.50 31.19
N LEU A 12 36.11 -6.97 29.93
CA LEU A 12 36.44 -8.33 29.43
C LEU A 12 35.41 -9.46 29.67
N PRO A 13 35.42 -10.57 28.88
CA PRO A 13 36.48 -11.01 27.97
C PRO A 13 36.06 -11.43 26.53
N LEU A 14 37.05 -11.31 25.65
CA LEU A 14 37.26 -12.21 24.51
C LEU A 14 37.34 -13.67 25.01
N SER A 15 36.60 -14.58 24.39
CA SER A 15 37.19 -15.74 23.70
C SER A 15 36.22 -16.93 23.56
N LEU A 16 36.46 -17.61 22.43
CA LEU A 16 36.37 -19.06 22.22
C LEU A 16 35.01 -19.74 22.11
N SER A 17 34.79 -20.17 20.86
CA SER A 17 34.50 -21.55 20.49
C SER A 17 33.08 -22.05 20.77
N LEU A 18 32.37 -22.46 19.72
CA LEU A 18 32.41 -23.86 19.28
C LEU A 18 31.43 -24.01 18.11
N GLY A 19 31.92 -24.59 17.02
CA GLY A 19 31.15 -24.71 15.77
C GLY A 19 29.89 -25.55 15.93
N MET A 20 28.85 -25.15 15.20
CA MET A 20 27.88 -26.11 14.68
C MET A 20 27.68 -25.83 13.20
N GLN A 21 28.23 -26.78 12.46
CA GLN A 21 28.09 -27.03 11.05
C GLN A 21 26.62 -27.43 10.80
N ALA A 22 25.87 -26.59 10.09
CA ALA A 22 24.56 -26.95 9.56
C ALA A 22 24.64 -26.95 8.04
N MET A 23 24.35 -28.13 7.49
CA MET A 23 24.59 -28.53 6.12
C MET A 23 23.81 -27.66 5.14
N SER A 24 24.55 -27.11 4.16
CA SER A 24 23.99 -26.51 2.96
C SER A 24 23.32 -27.59 2.10
N PRO A 25 22.09 -27.40 1.62
CA PRO A 25 21.62 -28.14 0.46
C PRO A 25 22.34 -27.58 -0.78
N SER A 26 23.22 -28.42 -1.30
CA SER A 26 23.74 -28.38 -2.66
C SER A 26 22.58 -28.22 -3.65
N LEU A 27 22.52 -27.05 -4.30
CA LEU A 27 21.83 -26.90 -5.58
C LEU A 27 22.90 -26.55 -6.60
N GLY A 28 23.13 -27.50 -7.49
CA GLY A 28 24.18 -27.46 -8.49
C GLY A 28 24.12 -26.22 -9.37
N GLU A 29 25.31 -25.69 -9.61
CA GLU A 29 25.87 -25.57 -10.96
C GLU A 29 24.84 -25.53 -12.10
N GLN A 30 24.38 -24.31 -12.40
CA GLN A 30 24.30 -23.87 -13.79
C GLN A 30 25.20 -22.64 -13.93
N GLN A 31 26.46 -22.90 -14.30
CA GLN A 31 27.24 -21.92 -15.06
C GLN A 31 26.56 -21.75 -16.42
N HIS A 32 26.22 -20.52 -16.79
CA HIS A 32 26.79 -19.88 -17.98
C HIS A 32 26.22 -18.47 -18.18
N ASN A 33 27.13 -17.51 -18.23
CA ASN A 33 27.16 -16.44 -19.22
C ASN A 33 26.08 -15.33 -19.15
N LEU A 34 26.32 -14.32 -18.30
CA LEU A 34 25.90 -12.93 -18.57
C LEU A 34 26.98 -11.96 -18.04
N GLN A 35 28.15 -11.99 -18.67
CA GLN A 35 28.99 -10.79 -18.76
C GLN A 35 28.77 -10.18 -20.14
N ASN A 36 28.75 -8.84 -20.21
CA ASN A 36 28.51 -8.00 -21.38
C ASN A 36 27.05 -7.80 -21.83
N VAL A 37 26.32 -6.94 -21.11
CA VAL A 37 25.60 -5.82 -21.76
C VAL A 37 25.82 -4.56 -20.93
N SER A 38 27.08 -4.17 -20.76
CA SER A 38 27.43 -2.77 -20.46
C SER A 38 27.85 -2.14 -21.78
N SER A 39 27.33 -0.93 -22.04
CA SER A 39 27.62 -0.08 -23.21
C SER A 39 26.70 -0.29 -24.42
N ARG A 40 25.59 0.46 -24.45
CA ARG A 40 25.09 1.20 -25.63
C ARG A 40 23.83 1.98 -25.25
N ASN A 41 24.02 3.15 -24.66
CA ASN A 41 23.12 4.29 -24.83
C ASN A 41 23.85 5.56 -24.39
N ALA A 42 24.88 5.92 -25.16
CA ALA A 42 25.44 7.26 -25.18
C ALA A 42 25.33 7.74 -26.63
N GLY A 43 24.70 8.90 -26.83
CA GLY A 43 24.72 9.61 -28.12
C GLY A 43 23.37 9.70 -28.82
N HIS A 44 22.44 10.49 -28.27
CA HIS A 44 21.61 11.33 -29.12
C HIS A 44 22.05 12.78 -28.90
N THR A 45 23.14 13.11 -29.58
CA THR A 45 23.66 14.47 -29.73
C THR A 45 22.66 15.23 -30.60
N THR A 46 22.03 16.22 -30.00
CA THR A 46 21.22 17.24 -30.67
C THR A 46 22.10 17.98 -31.68
N GLY A 47 22.06 17.55 -32.94
CA GLY A 47 22.71 18.25 -34.05
C GLY A 47 21.98 19.54 -34.35
N TYR A 48 22.60 20.66 -33.99
CA TYR A 48 22.26 21.98 -34.54
C TYR A 48 22.60 21.98 -36.03
N LEU A 49 21.59 21.87 -36.89
CA LEU A 49 21.74 22.13 -38.31
C LEU A 49 21.79 23.63 -38.55
N THR A 50 22.95 24.07 -39.02
CA THR A 50 23.23 25.39 -39.54
C THR A 50 22.33 25.68 -40.75
N ALA A 51 21.72 26.87 -40.72
CA ALA A 51 20.93 27.40 -41.81
C ALA A 51 21.84 27.65 -43.03
N SER A 52 21.61 26.89 -44.11
CA SER A 52 22.02 27.28 -45.46
C SER A 52 20.78 27.77 -46.22
N GLY A 53 20.83 29.03 -46.62
CA GLY A 53 19.79 29.68 -47.41
C GLY A 53 19.64 29.00 -48.76
N GLY A 54 18.54 28.27 -48.93
CA GLY A 54 18.07 27.72 -50.18
C GLY A 54 16.83 28.48 -50.64
N SER A 55 16.94 29.05 -51.84
CA SER A 55 15.93 29.84 -52.55
C SER A 55 14.50 29.30 -52.44
N LEU A 56 13.57 30.19 -52.06
CA LEU A 56 12.14 29.97 -51.94
C LEU A 56 11.51 29.78 -53.33
N SER A 57 11.34 28.53 -53.77
CA SER A 57 10.30 28.19 -54.73
C SER A 57 9.02 27.85 -53.95
N ALA A 58 8.07 28.78 -54.00
CA ALA A 58 6.76 28.64 -53.36
C ALA A 58 5.98 27.51 -54.04
N THR A 59 6.06 26.32 -53.45
CA THR A 59 5.13 25.23 -53.74
C THR A 59 3.83 25.50 -52.98
N PRO A 60 2.65 25.46 -53.63
CA PRO A 60 1.39 25.75 -52.96
C PRO A 60 1.11 24.70 -51.88
N SER A 61 1.01 25.17 -50.63
CA SER A 61 0.58 24.38 -49.47
C SER A 61 -0.79 23.77 -49.74
N ARG A 62 -0.79 22.51 -50.14
CA ARG A 62 -2.00 21.68 -50.28
C ARG A 62 -2.44 21.32 -48.87
N LEU A 63 -3.49 21.99 -48.40
CA LEU A 63 -4.17 21.67 -47.14
C LEU A 63 -4.45 20.16 -47.10
N PRO A 64 -4.19 19.46 -45.98
CA PRO A 64 -4.47 18.04 -45.87
C PRO A 64 -5.97 17.83 -46.10
N THR A 65 -6.28 17.14 -47.19
CA THR A 65 -7.65 16.79 -47.57
C THR A 65 -8.32 16.08 -46.39
N THR A 66 -9.52 16.53 -46.01
CA THR A 66 -10.31 16.04 -44.86
C THR A 66 -10.40 14.51 -44.78
N THR A 67 -10.28 13.82 -45.91
CA THR A 67 -10.23 12.36 -46.04
C THR A 67 -9.08 11.71 -45.26
N ALA A 68 -7.87 12.28 -45.29
CA ALA A 68 -6.70 11.70 -44.60
C ALA A 68 -6.84 11.72 -43.06
N PHE A 69 -7.60 12.68 -42.52
CA PHE A 69 -7.87 12.76 -41.09
C PHE A 69 -8.92 11.73 -40.63
N ILE A 70 -9.87 11.37 -41.50
CA ILE A 70 -10.91 10.38 -41.21
C ILE A 70 -10.29 8.97 -41.16
N GLU A 71 -9.40 8.64 -42.09
CA GLU A 71 -8.69 7.35 -42.13
C GLU A 71 -7.81 7.14 -40.88
N SER A 72 -7.15 8.20 -40.40
CA SER A 72 -6.31 8.13 -39.19
C SER A 72 -7.12 7.79 -37.93
N ASN A 73 -8.30 8.38 -37.76
CA ASN A 73 -9.15 8.12 -36.60
C ASN A 73 -9.75 6.70 -36.62
N GLN A 74 -10.15 6.22 -37.80
CA GLN A 74 -10.64 4.84 -37.94
C GLN A 74 -9.53 3.82 -37.65
N ALA A 75 -8.31 4.05 -38.15
CA ALA A 75 -7.16 3.19 -37.86
C ALA A 75 -6.85 3.12 -36.35
N LEU A 76 -6.94 4.24 -35.63
CA LEU A 76 -6.75 4.27 -34.19
C LEU A 76 -7.87 3.55 -33.43
N GLN A 77 -9.10 3.58 -33.93
CA GLN A 77 -10.21 2.86 -33.32
C GLN A 77 -10.04 1.35 -33.48
N VAL A 78 -9.64 0.89 -34.67
CA VAL A 78 -9.31 -0.54 -34.91
C VAL A 78 -8.19 -1.00 -33.98
N LEU A 79 -7.15 -0.19 -33.78
CA LEU A 79 -6.06 -0.52 -32.84
C LEU A 79 -6.51 -0.57 -31.36
N ARG A 80 -7.53 0.18 -30.97
CA ARG A 80 -8.09 0.17 -29.61
C ARG A 80 -8.98 -1.03 -29.33
N GLU A 81 -9.67 -1.50 -30.36
CA GLU A 81 -10.62 -2.61 -30.28
C GLU A 81 -9.96 -3.96 -30.61
N ALA A 82 -8.78 -3.97 -31.22
CA ALA A 82 -8.07 -5.21 -31.56
C ALA A 82 -7.63 -5.99 -30.31
N ASP A 83 -7.97 -7.29 -30.31
CA ASP A 83 -7.52 -8.22 -29.29
C ASP A 83 -5.99 -8.44 -29.35
N HIS A 84 -5.41 -8.83 -28.21
CA HIS A 84 -3.98 -9.15 -28.09
C HIS A 84 -3.53 -10.13 -29.17
N HIS A 85 -4.34 -11.16 -29.42
CA HIS A 85 -4.07 -12.17 -30.44
C HIS A 85 -3.99 -11.54 -31.84
N THR A 86 -4.97 -10.74 -32.23
CA THR A 86 -4.97 -10.04 -33.52
C THR A 86 -3.73 -9.17 -33.72
N LEU A 87 -3.32 -8.44 -32.68
CA LEU A 87 -2.13 -7.58 -32.73
C LEU A 87 -0.83 -8.39 -32.88
N VAL A 88 -0.71 -9.53 -32.19
CA VAL A 88 0.43 -10.45 -32.35
C VAL A 88 0.49 -11.05 -33.75
N TYR A 89 -0.65 -11.53 -34.27
CA TYR A 89 -0.70 -12.18 -35.59
C TYR A 89 -0.56 -11.20 -36.76
N SER A 90 -0.89 -9.92 -36.55
CA SER A 90 -0.70 -8.87 -37.56
C SER A 90 0.78 -8.65 -37.95
N ARG A 91 1.73 -9.25 -37.21
CA ARG A 91 3.19 -9.05 -37.39
C ARG A 91 3.60 -7.58 -37.38
N ASN A 92 2.85 -6.73 -36.68
CA ASN A 92 3.18 -5.31 -36.55
C ASN A 92 4.49 -5.15 -35.73
N PRO A 93 5.57 -4.61 -36.31
CA PRO A 93 6.86 -4.51 -35.63
C PRO A 93 6.83 -3.56 -34.43
N VAL A 94 5.99 -2.52 -34.48
CA VAL A 94 5.82 -1.57 -33.36
C VAL A 94 5.19 -2.27 -32.16
N TYR A 95 4.19 -3.11 -32.41
CA TYR A 95 3.55 -3.90 -31.36
C TYR A 95 4.53 -4.90 -30.72
N GLY A 96 5.35 -5.57 -31.55
CA GLY A 96 6.39 -6.47 -31.07
C GLY A 96 7.39 -5.77 -30.14
N ALA A 97 7.87 -4.58 -30.52
CA ALA A 97 8.78 -3.78 -29.70
C ALA A 97 8.15 -3.37 -28.36
N LEU A 98 6.89 -2.91 -28.37
CA LEU A 98 6.16 -2.57 -27.14
C LEU A 98 5.94 -3.79 -26.22
N LEU A 99 5.70 -4.97 -26.82
CA LEU A 99 5.53 -6.20 -26.06
C LEU A 99 6.84 -6.61 -25.39
N GLN A 100 7.97 -6.47 -26.08
CA GLN A 100 9.30 -6.72 -25.53
C GLN A 100 9.61 -5.77 -24.37
N GLU A 101 9.42 -4.46 -24.56
CA GLU A 101 9.63 -3.45 -23.51
C GLU A 101 8.78 -3.74 -22.25
N LYS A 102 7.53 -4.15 -22.45
CA LYS A 102 6.64 -4.55 -21.35
C LYS A 102 7.19 -5.75 -20.55
N GLU A 103 7.74 -6.76 -21.22
CA GLU A 103 8.34 -7.91 -20.54
C GLU A 103 9.65 -7.53 -19.83
N GLU A 104 10.48 -6.67 -20.44
CA GLU A 104 11.68 -6.11 -19.81
C GLU A 104 11.32 -5.34 -18.53
N LEU A 105 10.31 -4.48 -18.57
CA LEU A 105 9.83 -3.75 -17.40
C LEU A 105 9.28 -4.66 -16.30
N LYS A 106 8.59 -5.75 -16.66
CA LYS A 106 8.14 -6.74 -15.67
C LYS A 106 9.31 -7.40 -14.96
N ILE A 107 10.37 -7.76 -15.69
CA ILE A 107 11.59 -8.35 -15.12
C ILE A 107 12.25 -7.34 -14.17
N GLN A 108 12.37 -6.07 -14.57
CA GLN A 108 12.93 -5.02 -13.72
C GLN A 108 12.13 -4.81 -12.43
N VAL A 109 10.79 -4.78 -12.51
CA VAL A 109 9.92 -4.65 -11.33
C VAL A 109 10.08 -5.85 -10.40
N ALA A 110 10.15 -7.07 -10.94
CA ALA A 110 10.39 -8.26 -10.13
C ALA A 110 11.75 -8.20 -9.42
N ALA A 111 12.81 -7.80 -10.13
CA ALA A 111 14.15 -7.64 -9.56
C ALA A 111 14.19 -6.59 -8.44
N LEU A 112 13.61 -5.41 -8.67
CA LEU A 112 13.53 -4.33 -7.67
C LEU A 112 12.69 -4.74 -6.45
N SER A 113 11.62 -5.51 -6.64
CA SER A 113 10.83 -6.05 -5.54
C SER A 113 11.64 -7.00 -4.66
N THR A 114 12.46 -7.85 -5.26
CA THR A 114 13.36 -8.76 -4.53
C THR A 114 14.41 -7.98 -3.73
N VAL A 115 15.05 -6.98 -4.35
CA VAL A 115 16.03 -6.11 -3.68
C VAL A 115 15.40 -5.35 -2.51
N ASN A 116 14.21 -4.76 -2.70
CA ASN A 116 13.50 -4.08 -1.62
C ASN A 116 13.12 -5.02 -0.47
N THR A 117 12.79 -6.28 -0.78
CA THR A 117 12.49 -7.29 0.24
C THR A 117 13.74 -7.64 1.05
N ALA A 118 14.89 -7.82 0.39
CA ALA A 118 16.17 -8.07 1.05
C ALA A 118 16.61 -6.88 1.92
N LEU A 119 16.48 -5.65 1.42
CA LEU A 119 16.79 -4.44 2.20
C LEU A 119 15.89 -4.29 3.44
N LYS A 120 14.61 -4.65 3.33
CA LYS A 120 13.71 -4.68 4.50
C LYS A 120 14.15 -5.70 5.54
N GLN A 121 14.70 -6.85 5.14
CA GLN A 121 15.22 -7.84 6.07
C GLN A 121 16.51 -7.36 6.76
N VAL A 122 17.42 -6.71 6.02
CA VAL A 122 18.66 -6.15 6.59
C VAL A 122 18.38 -4.98 7.54
N ASN A 123 17.39 -4.15 7.22
CA ASN A 123 17.06 -2.95 7.98
C ASN A 123 15.98 -3.18 9.05
N GLN A 124 15.51 -4.42 9.23
CA GLN A 124 14.76 -4.76 10.42
C GLN A 124 15.75 -4.70 11.60
N PRO A 125 15.54 -3.79 12.57
CA PRO A 125 16.37 -3.77 13.76
C PRO A 125 16.28 -5.17 14.35
N ALA A 126 17.41 -5.83 14.53
CA ALA A 126 17.45 -7.15 15.11
C ALA A 126 16.85 -7.02 16.51
N THR A 127 15.55 -7.31 16.63
CA THR A 127 14.88 -7.52 17.89
C THR A 127 15.38 -8.86 18.39
N PHE A 128 16.66 -8.89 18.78
CA PHE A 128 17.16 -9.79 19.79
C PHE A 128 16.40 -9.42 21.07
N PHE A 129 15.15 -9.84 21.15
CA PHE A 129 14.55 -10.19 22.43
C PHE A 129 15.28 -11.44 22.88
N THR A 130 16.51 -11.22 23.35
CA THR A 130 17.20 -12.15 24.22
C THR A 130 16.29 -12.27 25.43
N LYS A 131 15.45 -13.30 25.43
CA LYS A 131 14.83 -13.85 26.63
C LYS A 131 16.00 -14.26 27.52
N ARG A 132 16.54 -13.29 28.25
CA ARG A 132 17.53 -13.49 29.30
C ARG A 132 16.77 -14.28 30.36
N GLU A 133 16.89 -15.61 30.30
CA GLU A 133 16.62 -16.47 31.45
C GLU A 133 17.60 -16.04 32.54
N GLU A 134 17.15 -15.09 33.34
CA GLU A 134 17.83 -14.63 34.53
C GLU A 134 17.56 -15.67 35.62
N SER A 135 18.45 -16.67 35.69
CA SER A 135 18.54 -17.61 36.80
C SER A 135 19.03 -16.86 38.04
N SER A 136 18.11 -16.28 38.80
CA SER A 136 18.36 -15.79 40.15
C SER A 136 17.98 -16.83 41.22
N PRO A 137 18.73 -16.93 42.33
CA PRO A 137 18.53 -17.91 43.39
C PRO A 137 17.28 -17.64 44.26
N PRO A 138 16.78 -18.65 45.00
CA PRO A 138 15.54 -18.55 45.78
C PRO A 138 15.79 -17.77 47.09
N ALA A 139 15.47 -16.48 47.11
CA ALA A 139 15.32 -15.72 48.33
C ALA A 139 13.84 -15.71 48.74
N ALA A 140 13.57 -16.31 49.89
CA ALA A 140 12.27 -16.42 50.51
C ALA A 140 11.68 -15.04 50.84
N GLY A 141 10.37 -14.89 50.60
CA GLY A 141 9.53 -13.92 51.30
C GLY A 141 9.29 -12.59 50.57
N THR A 142 8.65 -12.63 49.40
CA THR A 142 7.97 -11.44 48.87
C THR A 142 6.53 -11.78 48.63
N MET A 143 5.66 -11.05 49.34
CA MET A 143 4.22 -11.12 49.24
C MET A 143 3.80 -11.06 47.78
N PHE A 144 3.09 -12.10 47.33
CA PHE A 144 2.34 -12.09 46.09
C PHE A 144 1.29 -10.98 46.20
N HIS A 145 1.66 -9.77 45.78
CA HIS A 145 0.65 -8.79 45.41
C HIS A 145 0.00 -9.36 44.17
N ASP A 146 -1.21 -9.88 44.39
CA ASP A 146 -2.18 -10.21 43.38
C ASP A 146 -2.38 -8.98 42.50
N THR A 147 -1.48 -8.78 41.53
CA THR A 147 -1.69 -7.94 40.36
C THR A 147 -2.70 -8.66 39.48
N SER A 148 -3.90 -8.81 40.02
CA SER A 148 -5.13 -8.88 39.28
C SER A 148 -5.22 -7.54 38.55
N SER A 149 -4.50 -7.47 37.43
CA SER A 149 -4.51 -6.38 36.47
C SER A 149 -5.94 -6.30 35.99
N LYS A 150 -6.72 -5.48 36.69
CA LYS A 150 -8.12 -5.21 36.42
C LYS A 150 -8.15 -4.56 35.05
N THR A 151 -8.38 -5.36 34.00
CA THR A 151 -8.60 -4.87 32.64
C THR A 151 -9.67 -3.79 32.74
N LEU A 152 -9.26 -2.54 32.53
CA LEU A 152 -10.14 -1.37 32.74
C LEU A 152 -11.15 -1.19 31.62
N LEU A 153 -11.06 -2.01 30.57
CA LEU A 153 -11.99 -1.98 29.46
C LEU A 153 -13.28 -2.73 29.84
N PRO A 154 -14.46 -2.10 29.66
CA PRO A 154 -15.73 -2.79 29.82
C PRO A 154 -15.76 -4.03 28.92
N ARG A 155 -16.25 -5.14 29.44
CA ARG A 155 -16.45 -6.36 28.64
C ARG A 155 -17.38 -6.04 27.47
N ALA A 156 -16.89 -6.23 26.26
CA ALA A 156 -17.64 -6.04 25.03
C ALA A 156 -18.84 -6.99 24.99
N GLU A 157 -20.03 -6.46 24.73
CA GLU A 157 -21.16 -7.30 24.33
C GLU A 157 -20.91 -7.81 22.90
N ILE A 158 -21.03 -9.13 22.71
CA ILE A 158 -20.85 -9.76 21.40
C ILE A 158 -22.02 -9.33 20.52
N LEU A 159 -21.79 -8.36 19.64
CA LEU A 159 -22.76 -7.95 18.64
C LEU A 159 -22.75 -8.97 17.49
N MET A 160 -23.93 -9.50 17.17
CA MET A 160 -24.08 -10.40 16.03
C MET A 160 -23.73 -9.65 14.74
N PRO A 161 -22.84 -10.20 13.89
CA PRO A 161 -22.56 -9.63 12.58
C PRO A 161 -23.84 -9.52 11.75
N LEU A 162 -24.04 -8.39 11.07
CA LEU A 162 -25.15 -8.25 10.12
C LEU A 162 -24.98 -9.25 8.97
N LEU A 163 -26.05 -9.96 8.65
CA LEU A 163 -26.05 -10.93 7.55
C LEU A 163 -26.51 -10.24 6.26
N ALA A 164 -25.78 -10.52 5.17
CA ALA A 164 -26.11 -9.97 3.86
C ALA A 164 -27.50 -10.40 3.35
N ALA A 165 -28.01 -11.54 3.81
CA ALA A 165 -29.33 -12.06 3.46
C ALA A 165 -30.47 -11.18 3.98
N ASP A 166 -30.26 -10.54 5.14
CA ASP A 166 -31.28 -9.74 5.81
C ASP A 166 -31.36 -8.30 5.26
N HIS A 167 -30.29 -7.84 4.62
CA HIS A 167 -30.22 -6.50 4.03
C HIS A 167 -29.70 -6.54 2.57
N PRO A 168 -30.51 -7.08 1.63
CA PRO A 168 -30.14 -7.18 0.21
C PRO A 168 -29.89 -5.82 -0.48
N GLN A 169 -30.42 -4.75 0.10
CA GLN A 169 -30.25 -3.36 -0.33
C GLN A 169 -28.82 -2.83 -0.14
N ILE A 170 -28.05 -3.42 0.77
CA ILE A 170 -26.67 -3.02 1.00
C ILE A 170 -25.78 -3.54 -0.13
N LEU A 171 -25.11 -2.63 -0.85
CA LEU A 171 -24.36 -3.00 -2.06
C LEU A 171 -22.94 -3.52 -1.80
N TYR A 172 -22.32 -3.11 -0.69
CA TYR A 172 -20.87 -3.23 -0.49
C TYR A 172 -20.49 -4.29 0.55
N TRP A 173 -21.15 -5.44 0.54
CA TRP A 173 -20.81 -6.60 1.38
C TRP A 173 -19.45 -7.21 1.06
N LYS A 174 -19.08 -7.23 -0.23
CA LYS A 174 -17.88 -7.91 -0.73
C LYS A 174 -16.83 -6.91 -1.17
N VAL A 175 -15.56 -7.19 -0.86
CA VAL A 175 -14.44 -6.32 -1.20
C VAL A 175 -14.33 -6.09 -2.72
N GLU A 176 -14.70 -7.07 -3.54
CA GLU A 176 -14.69 -6.99 -5.00
C GLU A 176 -15.66 -5.92 -5.50
N THR A 177 -16.87 -5.86 -4.94
CA THR A 177 -17.89 -4.86 -5.31
C THR A 177 -17.45 -3.44 -4.98
N TYR A 178 -16.81 -3.26 -3.81
CA TYR A 178 -16.21 -1.99 -3.44
C TYR A 178 -15.07 -1.60 -4.40
N ARG A 179 -14.16 -2.53 -4.71
CA ARG A 179 -13.00 -2.26 -5.58
C ARG A 179 -13.43 -1.91 -7.01
N SER A 180 -14.42 -2.61 -7.56
CA SER A 180 -14.93 -2.35 -8.91
C SER A 180 -15.59 -0.97 -9.00
N GLU A 181 -16.44 -0.63 -8.03
CA GLU A 181 -17.12 0.67 -7.97
C GLU A 181 -16.12 1.82 -7.71
N LYS A 182 -15.11 1.61 -6.87
CA LYS A 182 -14.04 2.59 -6.66
C LYS A 182 -13.28 2.88 -7.96
N LYS A 183 -12.97 1.85 -8.75
CA LYS A 183 -12.33 1.99 -10.07
C LYS A 183 -13.22 2.74 -11.05
N LYS A 184 -14.52 2.42 -11.09
CA LYS A 184 -15.52 3.12 -11.91
C LYS A 184 -15.59 4.61 -11.58
N ARG A 185 -15.68 4.95 -10.30
CA ARG A 185 -15.70 6.35 -9.83
C ARG A 185 -14.43 7.11 -10.19
N LYS A 186 -13.26 6.47 -10.06
CA LYS A 186 -11.98 7.07 -10.48
C LYS A 186 -11.97 7.40 -11.98
N ARG A 187 -12.48 6.48 -12.82
CA ARG A 187 -12.59 6.69 -14.28
C ARG A 187 -13.55 7.83 -14.63
N LEU A 188 -14.71 7.89 -13.97
CA LEU A 188 -15.67 8.97 -14.17
C LEU A 188 -15.11 10.32 -13.75
N ALA A 189 -14.35 10.36 -12.64
CA ALA A 189 -13.68 11.58 -12.19
C ALA A 189 -12.63 12.06 -13.21
N SER A 190 -11.88 11.15 -13.85
CA SER A 190 -10.92 11.53 -14.90
C SER A 190 -11.59 12.00 -16.19
N LEU A 191 -12.73 11.41 -16.58
CA LEU A 191 -13.44 11.78 -17.81
C LEU A 191 -14.04 13.18 -17.73
N ASN A 192 -14.52 13.57 -16.56
CA ASN A 192 -15.20 14.85 -16.41
C ASN A 192 -14.25 16.06 -16.43
N GLY A 193 -12.93 15.86 -16.52
CA GLY A 193 -11.92 16.93 -16.65
C GLY A 193 -11.96 18.00 -15.54
N ALA A 194 -12.80 17.82 -14.53
CA ALA A 194 -13.11 18.85 -13.57
C ALA A 194 -11.92 18.97 -12.61
N PRO A 195 -11.32 20.15 -12.45
CA PRO A 195 -10.27 20.35 -11.47
C PRO A 195 -10.83 19.92 -10.11
N GLY A 196 -10.16 18.95 -9.47
CA GLY A 196 -10.66 18.30 -8.26
C GLY A 196 -11.05 19.34 -7.22
N LYS A 197 -12.37 19.53 -7.00
CA LYS A 197 -12.85 20.51 -6.02
C LYS A 197 -12.28 20.14 -4.66
N LYS A 198 -11.61 21.11 -4.03
CA LYS A 198 -10.91 20.95 -2.74
C LYS A 198 -11.85 20.35 -1.69
N GLY A 199 -11.40 19.33 -0.97
CA GLY A 199 -12.21 18.53 -0.04
C GLY A 199 -12.99 19.34 1.03
N LYS A 200 -12.53 20.54 1.40
CA LYS A 200 -13.23 21.44 2.34
C LYS A 200 -14.66 21.78 1.89
N GLN A 201 -14.90 21.99 0.59
CA GLN A 201 -16.24 22.35 0.10
C GLN A 201 -17.25 21.20 0.21
N HIS A 202 -16.78 19.95 0.15
CA HIS A 202 -17.66 18.80 0.21
C HIS A 202 -18.10 18.46 1.62
N ALA A 203 -17.19 18.61 2.59
CA ALA A 203 -17.50 18.49 4.01
C ALA A 203 -18.57 19.52 4.42
N ALA A 204 -18.41 20.78 4.00
CA ALA A 204 -19.39 21.84 4.29
C ALA A 204 -20.79 21.57 3.70
N LYS A 205 -20.88 20.77 2.64
CA LYS A 205 -22.15 20.37 2.00
C LYS A 205 -22.70 19.04 2.52
N GLY A 206 -22.12 18.49 3.60
CA GLY A 206 -22.51 17.18 4.13
C GLY A 206 -22.28 16.02 3.17
N LYS A 207 -21.43 16.17 2.14
CA LYS A 207 -21.17 15.13 1.14
C LYS A 207 -20.05 14.21 1.62
N ASN A 208 -20.38 12.94 1.85
CA ASN A 208 -19.42 11.91 2.19
C ASN A 208 -18.66 11.42 0.94
N ILE A 209 -17.39 11.81 0.81
CA ILE A 209 -16.51 11.36 -0.28
C ILE A 209 -15.69 10.14 0.10
N MET A 210 -15.41 9.92 1.39
CA MET A 210 -14.42 8.94 1.82
C MET A 210 -15.06 7.59 2.17
N MET A 211 -16.18 7.63 2.89
CA MET A 211 -16.85 6.46 3.45
C MET A 211 -18.17 6.16 2.71
N TRP A 212 -18.20 6.37 1.39
CA TRP A 212 -19.39 6.18 0.56
C TRP A 212 -19.86 4.73 0.43
N TYR A 213 -19.05 3.80 0.92
CA TYR A 213 -19.35 2.38 0.94
C TYR A 213 -20.14 1.97 2.18
N ILE A 214 -20.23 2.84 3.19
CA ILE A 214 -21.06 2.59 4.38
C ILE A 214 -22.49 3.02 4.06
N GLN A 215 -23.42 2.11 4.29
CA GLN A 215 -24.84 2.26 4.03
C GLN A 215 -25.61 1.94 5.30
N ASP A 216 -26.71 2.65 5.52
CA ASP A 216 -27.66 2.29 6.55
C ASP A 216 -28.39 0.98 6.21
N ASP A 217 -29.23 0.54 7.13
CA ASP A 217 -30.12 -0.61 6.97
C ASP A 217 -30.98 -0.51 5.71
N SER A 218 -31.31 0.69 5.22
CA SER A 218 -32.06 0.91 3.98
C SER A 218 -31.20 0.88 2.70
N GLY A 219 -29.89 0.64 2.80
CA GLY A 219 -28.96 0.68 1.67
C GLY A 219 -28.57 2.10 1.23
N LYS A 220 -28.96 3.13 2.00
CA LYS A 220 -28.66 4.52 1.68
C LYS A 220 -27.31 4.89 2.29
N LYS A 221 -26.48 5.56 1.48
CA LYS A 221 -25.14 5.99 1.89
C LYS A 221 -25.23 6.98 3.05
N ILE A 222 -24.40 6.78 4.07
CA ILE A 222 -24.32 7.72 5.19
C ILE A 222 -23.84 9.10 4.71
N ASN A 223 -24.36 10.15 5.33
CA ASN A 223 -23.99 11.52 5.02
C ASN A 223 -22.60 11.89 5.60
N GLY A 224 -22.08 13.05 5.21
CA GLY A 224 -20.75 13.51 5.62
C GLY A 224 -20.65 13.87 7.11
N HIS A 225 -21.75 14.28 7.74
CA HIS A 225 -21.79 14.57 9.18
C HIS A 225 -21.67 13.27 9.97
N ARG A 226 -22.48 12.26 9.63
CA ARG A 226 -22.43 10.91 10.21
C ARG A 226 -21.04 10.28 10.07
N ALA A 227 -20.43 10.37 8.89
CA ALA A 227 -19.05 9.92 8.67
C ALA A 227 -18.00 10.71 9.49
N THR A 228 -18.31 11.94 9.88
CA THR A 228 -17.46 12.74 10.78
C THR A 228 -17.64 12.29 12.23
N ASP A 229 -18.86 12.01 12.65
CA ASP A 229 -19.17 11.49 13.99
C ASP A 229 -18.54 10.12 14.23
N ILE A 230 -18.63 9.20 13.24
CA ILE A 230 -17.98 7.88 13.28
C ILE A 230 -16.48 8.02 13.53
N ARG A 231 -15.82 8.90 12.78
CA ARG A 231 -14.39 9.16 12.94
C ARG A 231 -14.06 9.87 14.25
N GLY A 232 -14.96 10.72 14.74
CA GLY A 232 -14.85 11.37 16.05
C GLY A 232 -14.81 10.35 17.18
N LEU A 233 -15.76 9.41 17.19
CA LEU A 233 -15.77 8.33 18.19
C LEU A 233 -14.53 7.43 18.08
N ALA A 234 -14.17 6.99 16.87
CA ALA A 234 -13.00 6.14 16.68
C ALA A 234 -11.72 6.80 17.25
N ARG A 235 -11.53 8.11 17.02
CA ARG A 235 -10.41 8.85 17.60
C ARG A 235 -10.47 8.93 19.12
N ALA A 236 -11.64 9.18 19.68
CA ALA A 236 -11.83 9.21 21.14
C ALA A 236 -11.48 7.86 21.78
N ILE A 237 -11.87 6.74 21.15
CA ILE A 237 -11.49 5.38 21.59
C ILE A 237 -9.98 5.19 21.51
N PHE A 238 -9.34 5.60 20.42
CA PHE A 238 -7.88 5.49 20.29
C PHE A 238 -7.12 6.33 21.34
N GLU A 239 -7.60 7.53 21.64
CA GLU A 239 -7.06 8.35 22.73
C GLU A 239 -7.26 7.69 24.09
N GLN A 240 -8.40 7.02 24.31
CA GLN A 240 -8.65 6.26 25.54
C GLN A 240 -7.69 5.08 25.68
N LEU A 241 -7.49 4.28 24.62
CA LEU A 241 -6.53 3.18 24.60
C LEU A 241 -5.10 3.68 24.85
N LEU A 242 -4.73 4.82 24.26
CA LEU A 242 -3.42 5.43 24.47
C LEU A 242 -3.22 5.86 25.92
N ARG A 243 -4.23 6.49 26.55
CA ARG A 243 -4.17 6.90 27.96
C ARG A 243 -4.12 5.72 28.92
N ALA A 244 -4.73 4.59 28.54
CA ALA A 244 -4.68 3.35 29.32
C ALA A 244 -3.35 2.59 29.18
N GLY A 245 -2.47 2.98 28.25
CA GLY A 245 -1.25 2.22 27.93
C GLY A 245 -1.52 0.96 27.10
N GLU A 246 -2.71 0.83 26.53
CA GLU A 246 -3.19 -0.32 25.74
C GLU A 246 -3.06 -0.10 24.23
N ALA A 247 -2.64 1.10 23.80
CA ALA A 247 -2.41 1.39 22.39
C ALA A 247 -1.15 0.64 21.91
N PRO A 248 -1.26 -0.21 20.87
CA PRO A 248 -0.11 -0.94 20.37
C PRO A 248 0.84 -0.01 19.61
N VAL A 249 2.10 -0.40 19.51
CA VAL A 249 3.07 0.26 18.61
C VAL A 249 2.63 0.09 17.15
N VAL A 250 2.09 -1.09 16.81
CA VAL A 250 1.56 -1.42 15.49
C VAL A 250 0.11 -1.87 15.63
N TRP A 251 -0.83 -1.18 14.98
CA TRP A 251 -2.26 -1.49 15.06
C TRP A 251 -2.64 -2.89 14.57
N SER A 252 -1.79 -3.55 13.77
CA SER A 252 -1.99 -4.96 13.37
C SER A 252 -1.71 -5.95 14.50
N GLU A 253 -1.06 -5.51 15.58
CA GLU A 253 -0.69 -6.31 16.76
C GLU A 253 -1.50 -5.86 18.00
N ILE A 254 -2.66 -5.26 17.79
CA ILE A 254 -3.53 -4.83 18.89
C ILE A 254 -3.99 -6.04 19.72
N ALA A 255 -4.01 -5.90 21.04
CA ALA A 255 -4.54 -6.92 21.93
C ALA A 255 -6.02 -7.22 21.63
N CYS A 256 -6.44 -8.48 21.76
CA CYS A 256 -7.82 -8.90 21.50
C CYS A 256 -8.84 -8.05 22.29
N ASP A 257 -8.57 -7.77 23.57
CA ASP A 257 -9.47 -6.98 24.42
C ASP A 257 -9.67 -5.55 23.90
N ALA A 258 -8.60 -4.89 23.45
CA ALA A 258 -8.68 -3.54 22.88
C ALA A 258 -9.42 -3.53 21.52
N GLN A 259 -9.25 -4.60 20.74
CA GLN A 259 -9.97 -4.80 19.49
C GLN A 259 -11.47 -5.02 19.73
N GLU A 260 -11.83 -5.89 20.67
CA GLU A 260 -13.23 -6.14 21.07
C GLU A 260 -13.89 -4.88 21.64
N PHE A 261 -13.19 -4.12 22.48
CA PHE A 261 -13.65 -2.83 22.98
C PHE A 261 -13.93 -1.84 21.84
N TYR A 262 -13.02 -1.73 20.86
CA TYR A 262 -13.23 -0.86 19.71
C TYR A 262 -14.48 -1.27 18.91
N TYR A 263 -14.62 -2.55 18.56
CA TYR A 263 -15.76 -3.00 17.76
C TYR A 263 -17.09 -2.86 18.49
N SER A 264 -17.15 -3.24 19.77
CA SER A 264 -18.38 -3.11 20.57
C SER A 264 -18.83 -1.67 20.68
N GLU A 265 -17.95 -0.72 21.03
CA GLU A 265 -18.32 0.69 21.15
C GLU A 265 -18.72 1.30 19.81
N MET A 266 -18.04 0.93 18.72
CA MET A 266 -18.36 1.43 17.38
C MET A 266 -19.72 0.90 16.90
N CYS A 267 -19.97 -0.40 16.97
CA CYS A 267 -21.23 -0.99 16.51
C CYS A 267 -22.41 -0.64 17.45
N ARG A 268 -22.17 -0.45 18.76
CA ARG A 268 -23.18 0.04 19.71
C ARG A 268 -23.69 1.44 19.36
N ARG A 269 -22.82 2.32 18.84
CA ARG A 269 -23.18 3.69 18.47
C ARG A 269 -23.65 3.83 17.02
N TYR A 270 -23.12 2.99 16.13
CA TYR A 270 -23.31 3.05 14.68
C TYR A 270 -23.71 1.67 14.15
N PRO A 271 -25.01 1.33 14.13
CA PRO A 271 -25.49 0.03 13.66
C PRO A 271 -25.24 -0.22 12.16
N GLU A 272 -24.83 0.81 11.41
CA GLU A 272 -24.43 0.71 10.01
C GLU A 272 -23.01 0.13 9.77
N LEU A 273 -22.26 -0.18 10.84
CA LEU A 273 -20.90 -0.75 10.79
C LEU A 273 -20.91 -2.26 11.07
#